data_AF-A0A3M8CZ64-F1
#
_entry.id   AF-A0A3M8CZ64-F1
#
_cell.length_a   1.000
_cell.length_b   1.000
_cell.length_c   1.000
_cell.angle_alpha   90.00
_cell.angle_beta   90.00
_cell.angle_gamma   90.00
#
_symmetry.space_group_name_H-M   'P 1'
#
loop_
_entity.id
_entity.type
_entity.pdbx_description
1 polymer ?
#
loop_
_entity_poly.entity_id
_entity_poly.type
_entity_poly.pdbx_seq_one_letter_code
_entity_poly.pdbx_strand_id
1 'polypeptide(L)'
;MSLPNIPDITPRINLKREEVIHLLLTSIAMEEISLSHIMNAEGEKIQHFLEKDDVSLEDLLRVNQSVERMLRSIVSKQILLQFKFDNILELEGKSKRSKDDDACDDDDDD
;
A
#
# COMPACT_ATOMS: atom_id res chain seq x y z
N MET A 1 -15.30 -32.06 27.54
CA MET A 1 -13.90 -31.69 27.31
C MET A 1 -13.80 -30.17 27.42
N SER A 2 -13.07 -29.64 28.40
CA SER A 2 -12.85 -28.19 28.54
C SER A 2 -11.85 -27.72 27.49
N LEU A 3 -12.12 -26.58 26.85
CA LEU A 3 -11.16 -25.94 25.95
C LEU A 3 -9.85 -25.64 26.69
N PRO A 4 -8.68 -25.66 26.00
CA PRO A 4 -7.42 -25.19 26.57
C PRO A 4 -7.53 -23.73 26.99
N ASN A 5 -7.05 -23.38 28.18
CA ASN A 5 -6.99 -22.01 28.68
C ASN A 5 -5.84 -21.28 27.95
N ILE A 6 -6.16 -20.63 26.83
CA ILE A 6 -5.20 -19.80 26.10
C ILE A 6 -4.94 -18.56 26.95
N PRO A 7 -3.69 -18.30 27.38
CA PRO A 7 -3.39 -17.11 28.16
C PRO A 7 -3.71 -15.85 27.36
N ASP A 8 -4.27 -14.86 28.05
CA ASP A 8 -4.63 -13.56 27.48
C ASP A 8 -3.35 -12.79 27.13
N ILE A 9 -2.98 -12.82 25.85
CA ILE A 9 -1.88 -12.04 25.30
C ILE A 9 -2.42 -10.65 24.96
N THR A 10 -2.20 -9.69 25.85
CA THR A 10 -2.43 -8.28 25.54
C THR A 10 -1.16 -7.71 24.90
N PRO A 11 -1.09 -7.53 23.56
CA PRO A 11 0.08 -6.92 22.95
C PRO A 11 0.13 -5.45 23.40
N ARG A 12 1.08 -5.11 24.26
CA ARG A 12 1.39 -3.71 24.60
C ARG A 12 2.16 -3.09 23.45
N ILE A 13 1.43 -2.64 22.43
CA ILE A 13 2.01 -1.91 21.30
C ILE A 13 2.23 -0.47 21.74
N ASN A 14 3.44 -0.15 22.20
CA ASN A 14 3.83 1.22 22.51
C ASN A 14 4.65 1.79 21.34
N LEU A 15 3.95 2.21 20.28
CA LEU A 15 4.57 2.81 19.10
C LEU A 15 4.56 4.33 19.20
N LYS A 16 5.69 4.94 18.86
CA LYS A 16 5.76 6.39 18.63
C LYS A 16 5.04 6.72 17.33
N ARG A 17 4.50 7.94 17.24
CA ARG A 17 3.81 8.44 16.04
C ARG A 17 4.64 8.27 14.76
N GLU A 18 5.94 8.55 14.84
CA GLU A 18 6.88 8.41 13.71
C GLU A 18 6.99 6.94 13.23
N GLU A 19 7.04 5.99 14.15
CA GLU A 19 7.09 4.56 13.83
C GLU A 19 5.79 4.11 13.15
N VAL A 20 4.64 4.61 13.58
CA VAL A 20 3.35 4.35 12.93
C VAL A 20 3.33 4.91 11.50
N ILE A 21 3.83 6.13 11.30
CA ILE A 21 3.93 6.73 9.96
C ILE A 21 4.82 5.88 9.04
N HIS A 22 6.00 5.46 9.52
CA HIS A 22 6.88 4.58 8.75
C HIS A 22 6.23 3.24 8.42
N LEU A 23 5.47 2.65 9.34
CA LEU A 23 4.73 1.40 9.08
C LEU A 23 3.64 1.60 8.02
N LEU A 24 2.91 2.72 8.06
CA LEU A 24 1.90 3.03 7.06
C LEU A 24 2.52 3.25 5.67
N LEU A 25 3.62 4.00 5.59
CA LEU A 25 4.37 4.18 4.33
C LEU A 25 4.92 2.85 3.80
N THR A 26 5.45 2.01 4.70
CA THR A 26 5.91 0.66 4.36
C THR A 26 4.76 -0.19 3.82
N SER A 27 3.56 -0.08 4.38
CA SER A 27 2.39 -0.82 3.89
C SER A 27 2.01 -0.44 2.46
N ILE A 28 2.14 0.85 2.09
CA ILE A 28 1.93 1.31 0.71
C ILE A 28 3.01 0.73 -0.19
N ALA A 29 4.28 0.82 0.21
CA ALA A 29 5.39 0.26 -0.57
C ALA A 29 5.23 -1.26 -0.81
N MET A 30 4.73 -2.00 0.19
CA MET A 30 4.44 -3.43 0.04
C MET A 30 3.28 -3.71 -0.92
N GLU A 31 2.23 -2.87 -0.90
CA GLU A 31 1.11 -2.98 -1.86
C GLU A 31 1.62 -2.69 -3.29
N GLU A 32 2.47 -1.68 -3.48
CA GLU A 32 3.13 -1.37 -4.76
C GLU A 32 3.99 -2.53 -5.30
N ILE A 33 4.83 -3.12 -4.46
CA ILE A 33 5.63 -4.30 -4.82
C ILE A 33 4.70 -5.45 -5.24
N SER A 34 3.62 -5.68 -4.51
CA SER A 34 2.65 -6.72 -4.85
C SER A 34 1.97 -6.47 -6.21
N LEU A 35 1.62 -5.22 -6.53
CA LEU A 35 1.05 -4.84 -7.83
C LEU A 35 2.06 -5.06 -8.98
N SER A 36 3.35 -4.81 -8.74
CA SER A 36 4.40 -5.08 -9.75
C SER A 36 4.49 -6.56 -10.13
N HIS A 37 4.37 -7.46 -9.15
CA HIS A 37 4.38 -8.91 -9.41
C HIS A 37 3.17 -9.35 -10.23
N ILE A 38 2.01 -8.78 -9.94
CA ILE A 38 0.80 -9.03 -10.73
C ILE A 38 1.00 -8.55 -12.17
N MET A 39 1.54 -7.35 -12.36
CA MET A 39 1.79 -6.82 -13.70
C MET A 39 2.79 -7.70 -14.48
N ASN A 40 3.83 -8.20 -13.81
CA ASN A 40 4.76 -9.16 -14.42
C ASN A 40 4.07 -10.47 -14.81
N ALA A 41 3.22 -11.01 -13.94
CA ALA A 41 2.46 -12.24 -14.23
C ALA A 41 1.50 -12.07 -15.43
N GLU A 42 0.87 -10.90 -15.59
CA GLU A 42 0.09 -10.57 -16.79
C GLU A 42 0.98 -10.51 -18.05
N GLY A 43 2.21 -10.02 -17.94
CA GLY A 43 3.19 -10.04 -19.02
C GLY A 43 3.61 -11.45 -19.42
N GLU A 44 3.98 -12.29 -18.45
CA GLU A 44 4.31 -13.71 -18.65
C GLU A 44 3.14 -14.47 -19.28
N LYS A 45 1.90 -14.16 -18.88
CA LYS A 45 0.69 -14.73 -19.48
C LYS A 45 0.60 -14.40 -20.98
N ILE A 46 0.84 -13.15 -21.38
CA ILE A 46 0.85 -12.77 -22.80
C ILE A 46 1.93 -13.54 -23.55
N GLN A 47 3.15 -13.57 -23.03
CA GLN A 47 4.28 -14.28 -23.65
C GLN A 47 3.95 -15.77 -23.84
N HIS A 48 3.39 -16.41 -22.82
CA HIS A 48 2.99 -17.82 -22.88
C HIS A 48 1.98 -18.12 -24.00
N PHE A 49 1.04 -17.20 -24.28
CA PHE A 49 0.09 -17.38 -25.39
C PHE A 49 0.73 -17.11 -26.76
N LEU A 50 1.72 -16.22 -26.84
CA LEU A 50 2.43 -15.94 -28.10
C LEU A 50 3.39 -17.07 -28.51
N GLU A 51 3.90 -17.84 -27.55
CA GLU A 51 4.79 -18.99 -27.80
C GLU A 51 4.05 -20.27 -28.22
N LYS A 52 2.71 -20.28 -28.16
CA LYS A 52 1.92 -21.45 -28.55
C LYS A 52 1.65 -21.47 -30.05
N ASP A 53 1.96 -22.61 -30.68
CA ASP A 53 1.77 -22.82 -32.12
C ASP A 53 0.30 -22.92 -32.56
N ASP A 54 -0.64 -23.21 -31.64
CA ASP A 54 -2.06 -23.42 -31.94
C ASP A 54 -2.98 -22.50 -31.11
N VAL A 55 -2.67 -21.20 -31.12
CA VAL A 55 -3.52 -20.19 -30.46
C VAL A 55 -4.43 -19.51 -31.47
N SER A 56 -5.74 -19.56 -31.19
CA SER A 56 -6.72 -18.88 -32.02
C SER A 56 -6.68 -17.36 -31.81
N LEU A 57 -7.05 -16.59 -32.83
CA LEU A 57 -7.19 -15.14 -32.73
C LEU A 57 -8.19 -14.73 -31.63
N GLU A 58 -9.26 -15.51 -31.46
CA GLU A 58 -10.26 -15.29 -30.41
C GLU A 58 -9.65 -15.41 -29.01
N ASP A 59 -8.77 -16.39 -28.80
CA ASP A 59 -8.07 -16.57 -27.52
C ASP A 59 -7.12 -15.40 -27.22
N LEU A 60 -6.38 -14.92 -28.22
CA LEU A 60 -5.52 -13.73 -28.07
C LEU A 60 -6.33 -12.48 -27.71
N LEU A 61 -7.48 -12.26 -28.37
CA LEU A 61 -8.35 -11.14 -28.07
C LEU A 61 -8.90 -11.22 -26.64
N ARG A 62 -9.29 -12.42 -26.19
CA ARG A 62 -9.76 -12.65 -24.82
C ARG A 62 -8.68 -12.38 -23.78
N VAL A 63 -7.46 -12.86 -24.02
CA VAL A 63 -6.31 -12.60 -23.14
C VAL A 63 -6.02 -11.10 -23.08
N ASN A 64 -5.96 -10.42 -24.23
CA ASN A 64 -5.72 -8.98 -24.27
C ASN A 64 -6.79 -8.18 -23.51
N GLN A 65 -8.08 -8.50 -23.70
CA GLN A 65 -9.18 -7.89 -22.94
C GLN A 65 -9.11 -8.20 -21.44
N SER A 66 -8.63 -9.38 -21.05
CA SER A 66 -8.41 -9.72 -19.64
C SER A 66 -7.29 -8.87 -19.04
N VAL A 67 -6.17 -8.74 -19.73
CA VAL A 67 -5.02 -7.93 -19.29
C VAL A 67 -5.43 -6.46 -19.20
N GLU A 68 -6.13 -5.92 -20.20
CA GLU A 68 -6.63 -4.54 -20.17
C GLU A 68 -7.51 -4.27 -18.94
N ARG A 69 -8.43 -5.18 -18.62
CA ARG A 69 -9.28 -5.08 -17.42
C ARG A 69 -8.45 -5.11 -16.13
N MET A 70 -7.40 -5.93 -16.09
CA MET A 70 -6.50 -6.00 -14.95
C MET A 70 -5.71 -4.69 -14.78
N LEU A 71 -5.16 -4.14 -15.86
CA LEU A 71 -4.44 -2.86 -15.85
C LEU A 71 -5.35 -1.71 -15.40
N ARG A 72 -6.61 -1.64 -15.86
CA ARG A 72 -7.58 -0.65 -15.37
C ARG A 72 -7.84 -0.77 -13.86
N SER A 73 -7.88 -2.00 -13.35
CA SER A 73 -8.04 -2.27 -11.92
C SER A 73 -6.81 -1.83 -11.12
N ILE A 74 -5.61 -2.07 -11.65
CA ILE A 74 -4.35 -1.61 -11.06
C ILE A 74 -4.32 -0.08 -11.00
N VAL A 75 -4.68 0.63 -12.07
CA VAL A 75 -4.75 2.10 -12.07
C VAL A 75 -5.72 2.62 -11.01
N SER A 76 -6.88 1.98 -10.86
CA SER A 76 -7.84 2.35 -9.81
C SER A 76 -7.26 2.16 -8.41
N LYS A 77 -6.45 1.10 -8.20
CA LYS A 77 -5.73 0.87 -6.96
C LYS A 77 -4.62 1.88 -6.70
N GLN A 78 -3.86 2.27 -7.73
CA GLN A 78 -2.83 3.31 -7.67
C GLN A 78 -3.41 4.64 -7.18
N ILE A 79 -4.60 5.02 -7.68
CA ILE A 79 -5.31 6.22 -7.21
C ILE A 79 -5.64 6.12 -5.71
N LEU A 80 -6.11 4.97 -5.22
CA LEU A 80 -6.40 4.76 -3.80
C LEU A 80 -5.13 4.80 -2.94
N LEU A 81 -4.02 4.25 -3.44
CA LEU A 81 -2.72 4.29 -2.77
C LEU A 81 -2.19 5.72 -2.68
N GLN A 82 -2.34 6.51 -3.76
CA GLN A 82 -2.01 7.93 -3.75
C GLN A 82 -2.80 8.69 -2.66
N PHE A 83 -4.11 8.47 -2.55
CA PHE A 83 -4.90 9.11 -1.50
C PHE A 83 -4.44 8.71 -0.09
N LYS A 84 -4.09 7.44 0.14
CA LYS A 84 -3.53 7.01 1.43
C LYS A 84 -2.20 7.72 1.71
N PHE A 85 -1.33 7.81 0.72
CA PHE A 85 -0.04 8.46 0.82
C PHE A 85 -0.20 9.95 1.19
N ASP A 86 -1.05 10.68 0.47
CA ASP A 86 -1.32 12.10 0.72
C ASP A 86 -1.85 12.33 2.15
N ASN A 87 -2.76 11.48 2.63
CA ASN A 87 -3.28 11.55 3.99
C ASN A 87 -2.17 11.31 5.05
N ILE A 88 -1.24 10.39 4.79
CA ILE A 88 -0.11 10.13 5.71
C ILE A 88 0.83 11.34 5.74
N LEU A 89 1.12 11.95 4.58
CA LEU A 89 1.95 13.15 4.52
C LEU A 89 1.29 14.34 5.26
N GLU A 90 -0.02 14.50 5.16
CA GLU A 90 -0.75 15.51 5.93
C GLU A 90 -0.63 15.25 7.45
N LEU A 91 -0.73 13.98 7.88
CA LEU A 91 -0.53 13.60 9.27
C LEU A 91 0.91 13.88 9.74
N GLU A 92 1.93 13.69 8.92
CA GLU A 92 3.31 14.06 9.24
C GLU A 92 3.46 15.59 9.38
N GLY A 93 2.93 16.35 8.43
CA GLY A 93 3.00 17.82 8.41
C GLY A 93 2.26 18.50 9.57
N LYS A 94 1.19 17.91 10.09
CA LYS A 94 0.51 18.36 11.32
C LYS A 94 1.36 18.15 12.58
N SER A 95 2.31 17.20 12.57
CA SER A 95 3.17 16.93 13.72
C SER A 95 4.32 17.93 13.89
N LYS A 96 4.73 18.60 12.82
CA LYS A 96 5.83 19.58 12.85
C LYS A 96 5.35 20.93 13.38
N ARG A 97 4.16 21.37 12.96
CA ARG A 97 3.56 22.65 13.40
C ARG A 97 3.33 22.75 14.91
N SER A 98 2.92 21.67 15.57
CA SER A 98 2.70 21.69 17.03
C SER A 98 3.98 21.74 17.88
N LYS A 99 5.17 21.62 17.30
CA LYS A 99 6.45 21.73 18.04
C LYS A 99 7.06 23.14 17.99
N ASP A 100 6.67 23.94 17.01
CA ASP A 100 7.23 25.28 16.80
C ASP A 100 6.45 26.34 17.60
N ASP A 101 5.21 26.06 18.02
CA ASP A 101 4.36 27.00 18.77
C ASP A 101 4.63 27.02 20.29
N ASP A 102 5.38 26.07 20.85
CA ASP A 102 5.71 25.96 22.29
C ASP A 102 7.06 26.64 22.66
N ALA A 103 7.73 27.31 21.72
CA ALA A 103 9.08 27.86 21.91
C ALA A 103 9.14 29.38 22.13
N CYS A 104 8.00 30.06 22.38
CA CYS A 104 7.93 31.52 22.39
C CYS A 104 7.50 32.19 23.71
N ASP A 105 7.35 31.47 24.83
CA ASP A 105 6.76 32.05 26.06
C ASP A 105 7.71 32.25 27.26
N ASP A 106 9.04 32.10 27.13
CA ASP A 106 9.96 32.13 28.30
C ASP A 106 10.94 33.35 28.38
N ASP A 107 10.82 34.38 27.53
CA ASP A 107 11.80 35.50 27.51
C ASP A 107 11.25 36.90 27.87
N ASP A 108 10.08 37.02 28.51
CA ASP A 108 9.55 38.30 29.00
C ASP A 108 9.11 38.22 30.48
N ASP A 109 10.04 38.31 31.42
CA ASP A 109 9.77 38.81 32.77
C ASP A 109 11.07 39.44 33.36
N ASP A 110 11.09 40.78 33.35
CA ASP A 110 12.01 41.67 34.10
C ASP A 110 11.86 41.52 35.63
#